data_AF-A0A8T4ENY0-F1
#
_entry.id   AF-A0A8T4ENY0-F1
#
_cell.length_a   1.000
_cell.length_b   1.000
_cell.length_c   1.000
_cell.angle_alpha   90.00
_cell.angle_beta   90.00
_cell.angle_gamma   90.00
#
_symmetry.space_group_name_H-M   'P 1'
#
loop_
_entity.id
_entity.type
_entity.pdbx_description
1 polymer ?
#
loop_
_entity_poly.entity_id
_entity_poly.type
_entity_poly.pdbx_seq_one_letter_code
_entity_poly.pdbx_strand_id
1 'polypeptide(L)'
;MVRLGEHYLVELARCDSRVLSDSDSVENILLRACKEANAHRVDHNFYSMPDKSVSGVIVIEESHLSIHTFPEQEYAVADFFTCSDAVNEEKGIAYLAEKLGSGNYGFSRLERGLLPYHEIKIPKEAKAGPEVADAPTALSHVILDAWGINPAKLGKKEKIEKPFLEAVRSSGQTILYHNFHDFPVNGASGFVLGDKFHATVHDWPEHGYTAIDIMAREGKVDANKIVSSLLSQLQPRYNIKTSLERGSLYSPGYNTHINAW
;
A
#
# COMPACT_ATOMS: atom_id res chain seq x y z
N MET A 1 -20.79 11.84 2.36
CA MET A 1 -19.34 11.60 2.32
C MET A 1 -19.06 10.74 1.10
N VAL A 2 -18.16 11.15 0.22
CA VAL A 2 -17.70 10.43 -0.98
C VAL A 2 -16.31 9.89 -0.67
N ARG A 3 -15.92 8.72 -1.20
CA ARG A 3 -14.55 8.19 -1.11
C ARG A 3 -13.89 8.26 -2.48
N LEU A 4 -12.58 8.45 -2.51
CA LEU A 4 -11.80 8.41 -3.76
C LEU A 4 -11.31 7.01 -4.08
N GLY A 5 -11.25 6.10 -3.09
CA GLY A 5 -10.95 4.70 -3.36
C GLY A 5 -11.23 3.75 -2.22
N GLU A 6 -11.02 2.46 -2.49
CA GLU A 6 -11.17 1.34 -1.58
C GLU A 6 -9.86 0.56 -1.51
N HIS A 7 -9.38 0.29 -0.30
CA HIS A 7 -8.14 -0.43 -0.06
C HIS A 7 -8.44 -1.73 0.69
N TYR A 8 -8.31 -2.86 -0.01
CA TYR A 8 -8.43 -4.20 0.55
C TYR A 8 -7.07 -4.67 1.03
N LEU A 9 -6.96 -4.88 2.35
CA LEU A 9 -5.78 -5.39 3.05
C LEU A 9 -5.93 -6.90 3.19
N VAL A 10 -5.25 -7.66 2.34
CA VAL A 10 -5.43 -9.11 2.19
C VAL A 10 -4.34 -9.88 2.95
N GLU A 11 -4.77 -10.92 3.66
CA GLU A 11 -3.92 -11.88 4.38
C GLU A 11 -4.19 -13.27 3.81
N LEU A 12 -3.15 -13.97 3.34
CA LEU A 12 -3.24 -15.31 2.75
C LEU A 12 -2.30 -16.28 3.46
N ALA A 13 -2.82 -17.40 3.93
CA ALA A 13 -2.04 -18.44 4.61
C ALA A 13 -2.23 -19.82 3.98
N ARG A 14 -1.34 -20.73 4.37
CA ARG A 14 -1.27 -22.11 3.84
C ARG A 14 -1.18 -22.09 2.32
N CYS A 15 -0.37 -21.18 1.78
CA CYS A 15 -0.09 -21.05 0.36
C CYS A 15 0.96 -22.07 -0.07
N ASP A 16 1.03 -22.37 -1.37
CA ASP A 16 2.10 -23.21 -1.92
C ASP A 16 3.44 -22.46 -1.87
N SER A 17 4.31 -22.89 -0.95
CA SER A 17 5.64 -22.29 -0.76
C SER A 17 6.49 -22.25 -2.02
N ARG A 18 6.30 -23.19 -2.96
CA ARG A 18 7.03 -23.21 -4.23
C ARG A 18 6.59 -22.05 -5.13
N VAL A 19 5.28 -21.79 -5.18
CA VAL A 19 4.72 -20.65 -5.92
C VAL A 19 5.17 -19.34 -5.28
N LEU A 20 5.09 -19.23 -3.95
CA LEU A 20 5.52 -18.04 -3.22
C LEU A 20 6.99 -17.68 -3.44
N SER A 21 7.85 -18.68 -3.67
CA SER A 21 9.29 -18.53 -3.85
C SER A 21 9.73 -18.22 -5.28
N ASP A 22 8.81 -18.19 -6.23
CA ASP A 22 9.09 -18.00 -7.65
C ASP A 22 8.55 -16.65 -8.14
N SER A 23 9.45 -15.71 -8.40
CA SER A 23 9.09 -14.34 -8.79
C SER A 23 8.21 -14.31 -10.03
N ASP A 24 8.54 -15.11 -11.03
CA ASP A 24 7.82 -15.15 -12.31
C ASP A 24 6.39 -15.66 -12.10
N SER A 25 6.21 -16.69 -11.26
CA SER A 25 4.88 -17.16 -10.88
C SER A 25 4.08 -16.10 -10.13
N VAL A 26 4.65 -15.49 -9.08
CA VAL A 26 3.99 -14.45 -8.29
C VAL A 26 3.59 -13.26 -9.16
N GLU A 27 4.50 -12.82 -10.03
CA GLU A 27 4.27 -11.74 -10.98
C GLU A 27 3.10 -12.07 -11.92
N ASN A 28 3.16 -13.20 -12.62
CA ASN A 28 2.12 -13.61 -13.56
C ASN A 28 0.75 -13.79 -12.87
N ILE A 29 0.75 -14.30 -11.63
CA ILE A 29 -0.47 -14.45 -10.84
C ILE A 29 -1.06 -13.10 -10.48
N LEU A 30 -0.27 -12.16 -9.94
CA LEU A 30 -0.79 -10.85 -9.54
C LEU A 30 -1.21 -10.01 -10.76
N LEU A 31 -0.48 -10.09 -11.88
CA LEU A 31 -0.88 -9.49 -13.15
C LEU A 31 -2.22 -10.04 -13.65
N ARG A 32 -2.45 -11.35 -13.49
CA ARG A 32 -3.73 -11.94 -13.85
C ARG A 32 -4.83 -11.59 -12.86
N ALA A 33 -4.54 -11.50 -11.56
CA ALA A 33 -5.47 -11.01 -10.55
C ALA A 33 -5.93 -9.57 -10.86
N CYS A 34 -5.02 -8.68 -11.23
CA CYS A 34 -5.31 -7.33 -11.72
C CYS A 34 -6.31 -7.35 -12.89
N LYS A 35 -6.08 -8.23 -13.87
CA LYS A 35 -6.97 -8.40 -15.02
C LYS A 35 -8.34 -8.99 -14.62
N GLU A 36 -8.37 -9.98 -13.73
CA GLU A 36 -9.62 -10.58 -13.27
C GLU A 36 -10.48 -9.60 -12.47
N ALA A 37 -9.83 -8.68 -11.76
CA ALA A 37 -10.46 -7.55 -11.08
C ALA A 37 -10.91 -6.44 -12.03
N ASN A 38 -10.61 -6.52 -13.34
CA ASN A 38 -10.89 -5.45 -14.30
C ASN A 38 -10.15 -4.13 -13.98
N ALA A 39 -8.97 -4.20 -13.36
CA ALA A 39 -8.11 -3.05 -13.11
C ALA A 39 -7.12 -2.84 -14.28
N HIS A 40 -6.92 -1.58 -14.67
CA HIS A 40 -6.02 -1.23 -15.77
C HIS A 40 -4.61 -0.98 -15.26
N ARG A 41 -3.68 -1.87 -15.63
CA ARG A 41 -2.26 -1.77 -15.28
C ARG A 41 -1.57 -0.65 -16.08
N VAL A 42 -0.84 0.19 -15.35
CA VAL A 42 0.10 1.18 -15.89
C VAL A 42 1.53 0.63 -15.89
N ASP A 43 1.97 0.06 -14.76
CA ASP A 43 3.34 -0.41 -14.57
C ASP A 43 3.42 -1.51 -13.51
N HIS A 44 4.55 -2.19 -13.39
CA HIS A 44 4.79 -3.22 -12.37
C HIS A 44 6.28 -3.48 -12.17
N ASN A 45 6.67 -3.89 -10.97
CA ASN A 45 8.00 -4.41 -10.71
C ASN A 45 7.96 -5.44 -9.57
N PHE A 46 8.73 -6.51 -9.74
CA PHE A 46 8.87 -7.58 -8.75
C PHE A 46 10.35 -7.75 -8.36
N TYR A 47 10.59 -8.13 -7.12
CA TYR A 47 11.92 -8.33 -6.57
C TYR A 47 11.95 -9.59 -5.71
N SER A 48 12.84 -10.52 -6.06
CA SER A 48 13.17 -11.69 -5.24
C SER A 48 14.25 -11.35 -4.24
N MET A 49 14.00 -11.65 -2.97
CA MET A 49 14.96 -11.54 -1.89
C MET A 49 15.86 -12.79 -1.81
N PRO A 50 17.03 -12.70 -1.14
CA PRO A 50 17.91 -13.85 -0.94
C PRO A 50 17.29 -15.03 -0.19
N ASP A 51 16.28 -14.77 0.65
CA ASP A 51 15.52 -15.78 1.38
C ASP A 51 14.35 -16.37 0.55
N LYS A 52 14.30 -16.04 -0.75
CA LYS A 52 13.26 -16.42 -1.72
C LYS A 52 11.90 -15.74 -1.50
N SER A 53 11.77 -14.83 -0.54
CA SER A 53 10.59 -13.97 -0.45
C SER A 53 10.49 -13.10 -1.70
N VAL A 54 9.26 -12.82 -2.15
CA VAL A 54 8.99 -11.99 -3.33
C VAL A 54 8.22 -10.76 -2.89
N SER A 55 8.66 -9.58 -3.32
CA SER A 55 7.90 -8.33 -3.19
C SER A 55 7.52 -7.82 -4.57
N GLY A 56 6.28 -7.40 -4.73
CA GLY A 56 5.77 -6.93 -6.01
C GLY A 56 4.83 -5.74 -5.85
N VAL A 57 4.89 -4.81 -6.80
CA VAL A 57 3.93 -3.72 -6.95
C VAL A 57 3.47 -3.68 -8.39
N ILE A 58 2.16 -3.49 -8.59
CA ILE A 58 1.52 -3.13 -9.85
C ILE A 58 0.90 -1.76 -9.64
N VAL A 59 1.35 -0.76 -10.40
CA VAL A 59 0.67 0.53 -10.47
C VAL A 59 -0.51 0.38 -11.45
N ILE A 60 -1.70 0.73 -11.00
CA ILE A 60 -2.90 0.82 -11.83
C ILE A 60 -3.33 2.29 -11.93
N GLU A 61 -4.35 2.59 -12.74
CA GLU A 61 -4.87 3.96 -12.86
C GLU A 61 -5.23 4.54 -11.49
N GLU A 62 -4.41 5.50 -11.05
CA GLU A 62 -4.52 6.25 -9.80
C GLU A 62 -4.43 5.45 -8.49
N SER A 63 -3.97 4.20 -8.51
CA SER A 63 -3.78 3.38 -7.30
C SER A 63 -2.82 2.21 -7.52
N HIS A 64 -2.84 1.16 -6.67
CA HIS A 64 -1.90 0.04 -6.80
C HIS A 64 -2.44 -1.30 -6.29
N LEU A 65 -1.84 -2.38 -6.80
CA LEU A 65 -1.82 -3.68 -6.14
C LEU A 65 -0.41 -3.96 -5.64
N SER A 66 -0.26 -4.59 -4.48
CA SER A 66 1.04 -5.02 -3.99
C SER A 66 0.97 -6.43 -3.41
N ILE A 67 2.12 -7.10 -3.31
CA ILE A 67 2.24 -8.39 -2.64
C ILE A 67 3.61 -8.53 -1.97
N HIS A 68 3.62 -9.14 -0.78
CA HIS A 68 4.82 -9.74 -0.19
C HIS A 68 4.56 -11.19 0.16
N THR A 69 5.47 -12.07 -0.26
CA THR A 69 5.40 -13.50 0.04
C THR A 69 6.43 -13.89 1.09
N PHE A 70 6.10 -14.92 1.87
CA PHE A 70 6.92 -15.52 2.92
C PHE A 70 6.87 -17.04 2.75
N PRO A 71 7.71 -17.61 1.86
CA PRO A 71 7.62 -19.01 1.46
C PRO A 71 7.81 -20.00 2.61
N GLU A 72 8.72 -19.73 3.55
CA GLU A 72 8.96 -20.63 4.71
C GLU A 72 7.76 -20.71 5.65
N GLN A 73 6.88 -19.71 5.57
CA GLN A 73 5.70 -19.51 6.40
C GLN A 73 4.41 -19.88 5.67
N GLU A 74 4.50 -20.27 4.39
CA GLU A 74 3.34 -20.52 3.52
C GLU A 74 2.36 -19.33 3.53
N TYR A 75 2.90 -18.10 3.56
CA TYR A 75 2.15 -16.89 3.84
C TYR A 75 2.37 -15.81 2.79
N ALA A 76 1.34 -15.00 2.52
CA ALA A 76 1.46 -13.79 1.72
C ALA A 76 0.55 -12.69 2.26
N VAL A 77 1.00 -11.45 2.13
CA VAL A 77 0.13 -10.27 2.28
C VAL A 77 -0.01 -9.59 0.93
N ALA A 78 -1.19 -9.07 0.65
CA ALA A 78 -1.41 -8.28 -0.54
C ALA A 78 -2.27 -7.06 -0.23
N ASP A 79 -2.17 -6.07 -1.10
CA ASP A 79 -3.00 -4.87 -1.09
C ASP A 79 -3.68 -4.74 -2.45
N PHE A 80 -4.97 -4.45 -2.43
CA PHE A 80 -5.73 -4.03 -3.62
C PHE A 80 -6.31 -2.67 -3.30
N PHE A 81 -5.58 -1.61 -3.62
CA PHE A 81 -6.07 -0.24 -3.54
C PHE A 81 -6.59 0.17 -4.92
N THR A 82 -7.86 0.51 -5.02
CA THR A 82 -8.52 0.85 -6.29
C THR A 82 -9.44 2.06 -6.14
N CYS A 83 -9.69 2.77 -7.24
CA CYS A 83 -10.43 4.03 -7.24
C CYS A 83 -11.66 4.02 -8.16
N SER A 84 -12.00 2.88 -8.77
CA SER A 84 -13.07 2.79 -9.77
C SER A 84 -14.10 1.75 -9.38
N ASP A 85 -15.38 2.12 -9.43
CA ASP A 85 -16.53 1.22 -9.20
C ASP A 85 -16.61 0.08 -10.23
N ALA A 86 -15.87 0.17 -11.35
CA ALA A 86 -15.79 -0.89 -12.36
C ALA A 86 -14.80 -2.00 -12.00
N VAL A 87 -14.02 -1.83 -10.93
CA VAL A 87 -13.07 -2.82 -10.43
C VAL A 87 -13.78 -3.77 -9.49
N ASN A 88 -13.43 -5.05 -9.55
CA ASN A 88 -13.94 -6.11 -8.68
C ASN A 88 -12.77 -6.73 -7.92
N GLU A 89 -12.40 -6.11 -6.80
CA GLU A 89 -11.29 -6.51 -5.96
C GLU A 89 -11.48 -7.94 -5.46
N GLU A 90 -12.68 -8.28 -4.98
CA GLU A 90 -12.97 -9.62 -4.46
C GLU A 90 -12.71 -10.71 -5.50
N LYS A 91 -13.02 -10.47 -6.78
CA LYS A 91 -12.72 -11.39 -7.86
C LYS A 91 -11.22 -11.53 -8.11
N GLY A 92 -10.47 -10.43 -8.06
CA GLY A 92 -9.01 -10.45 -8.13
C GLY A 92 -8.37 -11.17 -6.95
N ILE A 93 -8.86 -10.92 -5.74
CA ILE A 93 -8.41 -11.53 -4.49
C ILE A 93 -8.71 -13.04 -4.49
N ALA A 94 -9.91 -13.45 -4.93
CA ALA A 94 -10.27 -14.85 -5.05
C ALA A 94 -9.36 -15.58 -6.05
N TYR A 95 -9.08 -14.97 -7.20
CA TYR A 95 -8.12 -15.53 -8.16
C TYR A 95 -6.71 -15.63 -7.57
N LEU A 96 -6.23 -14.59 -6.88
CA LEU A 96 -4.93 -14.57 -6.22
C LEU A 96 -4.82 -15.71 -5.20
N ALA A 97 -5.82 -15.84 -4.31
CA ALA A 97 -5.85 -16.88 -3.29
C ALA A 97 -5.85 -18.28 -3.90
N GLU A 98 -6.66 -18.52 -4.94
CA GLU A 98 -6.70 -19.79 -5.66
C GLU A 98 -5.32 -20.14 -6.24
N LYS A 99 -4.67 -19.19 -6.92
CA LYS A 99 -3.42 -19.47 -7.64
C LYS A 99 -2.17 -19.50 -6.77
N LEU A 100 -2.19 -18.82 -5.62
CA LEU A 100 -1.17 -19.02 -4.59
C LEU A 100 -1.38 -20.33 -3.83
N GLY A 101 -2.46 -21.08 -4.09
CA GLY A 101 -2.78 -22.32 -3.40
C GLY A 101 -3.16 -22.08 -1.94
N SER A 102 -3.70 -20.92 -1.61
CA SER A 102 -4.02 -20.54 -0.22
C SER A 102 -5.13 -21.44 0.33
N GLY A 103 -4.84 -22.11 1.44
CA GLY A 103 -5.82 -22.89 2.21
C GLY A 103 -6.72 -22.03 3.11
N ASN A 104 -6.35 -20.77 3.37
CA ASN A 104 -7.16 -19.81 4.13
C ASN A 104 -6.75 -18.38 3.79
N TYR A 105 -7.71 -17.52 3.43
CA TYR A 105 -7.45 -16.09 3.21
C TYR A 105 -8.59 -15.24 3.77
N GLY A 106 -8.25 -13.99 4.10
CA GLY A 106 -9.20 -12.98 4.56
C GLY A 106 -8.74 -11.58 4.15
N PHE A 107 -9.65 -10.62 4.20
CA PHE A 107 -9.31 -9.23 3.93
C PHE A 107 -10.10 -8.26 4.80
N SER A 108 -9.49 -7.11 5.07
CA SER A 108 -10.12 -5.94 5.66
C SER A 108 -10.26 -4.85 4.61
N ARG A 109 -11.31 -4.03 4.69
CA ARG A 109 -11.57 -2.95 3.73
C ARG A 109 -11.45 -1.58 4.39
N LEU A 110 -10.60 -0.73 3.83
CA LEU A 110 -10.41 0.65 4.24
C LEU A 110 -10.89 1.60 3.14
N GLU A 111 -11.74 2.56 3.48
CA GLU A 111 -12.10 3.64 2.55
C GLU A 111 -11.01 4.72 2.55
N ARG A 112 -10.65 5.20 1.37
CA ARG A 112 -9.57 6.16 1.13
C ARG A 112 -10.10 7.45 0.54
N GLY A 113 -9.52 8.58 0.93
CA GLY A 113 -9.86 9.88 0.34
C GLY A 113 -11.29 10.33 0.65
N LEU A 114 -11.73 10.23 1.90
CA LEU A 114 -13.07 10.66 2.33
C LEU A 114 -13.27 12.18 2.14
N LEU A 115 -14.32 12.56 1.39
CA LEU A 115 -14.70 13.92 1.04
C LEU A 115 -16.15 14.26 1.45
N PRO A 116 -16.43 15.53 1.84
CA PRO A 116 -15.45 16.56 2.11
C PRO A 116 -14.67 16.22 3.39
N TYR A 117 -13.35 16.35 3.35
CA TYR A 117 -12.49 15.90 4.45
C TYR A 117 -12.70 16.70 5.76
N HIS A 118 -13.28 17.89 5.68
CA HIS A 118 -13.58 18.72 6.85
C HIS A 118 -14.76 18.20 7.70
N GLU A 119 -15.52 17.22 7.19
CA GLU A 119 -16.63 16.59 7.92
C GLU A 119 -16.22 15.27 8.61
N ILE A 120 -14.97 14.83 8.45
CA ILE A 120 -14.51 13.58 9.02
C ILE A 120 -14.50 13.70 10.56
N LYS A 121 -15.38 12.94 11.22
CA LYS A 121 -15.38 12.82 12.68
C LYS A 121 -14.27 11.87 13.11
N ILE A 122 -13.33 12.39 13.89
CA ILE A 122 -12.19 11.64 14.43
C ILE A 122 -12.69 10.71 15.55
N PRO A 123 -12.60 9.39 15.41
CA PRO A 123 -12.85 8.48 16.52
C PRO A 123 -11.81 8.73 17.63
N LYS A 124 -12.28 8.87 18.88
CA LYS A 124 -11.37 8.91 20.04
C LYS A 124 -10.91 7.49 20.33
N GLU A 125 -9.60 7.25 20.13
CA GLU A 125 -8.78 6.14 20.63
C GLU A 125 -9.35 4.72 20.44
N ALA A 126 -8.65 3.89 19.65
CA ALA A 126 -8.84 2.45 19.64
C ALA A 126 -7.77 1.76 20.51
N LYS A 127 -8.20 0.75 21.27
CA LYS A 127 -7.31 -0.13 22.04
C LYS A 127 -6.70 -1.17 21.13
N ALA A 128 -5.42 -1.48 21.35
CA ALA A 128 -4.73 -2.59 20.70
C ALA A 128 -5.49 -3.91 20.85
N GLY A 129 -5.60 -4.65 19.75
CA GLY A 129 -6.00 -6.06 19.79
C GLY A 129 -4.93 -6.91 20.47
N PRO A 130 -5.25 -8.15 20.89
CA PRO A 130 -4.28 -9.03 21.53
C PRO A 130 -3.12 -9.36 20.59
N GLU A 131 -1.89 -9.39 21.12
CA GLU A 131 -0.72 -9.98 20.47
C GLU A 131 -1.01 -11.44 20.14
N VAL A 132 -0.70 -11.83 18.90
CA VAL A 132 -0.79 -13.22 18.47
C VAL A 132 0.62 -13.75 18.27
N ALA A 133 1.04 -14.61 19.20
CA ALA A 133 2.20 -15.45 19.03
C ALA A 133 1.99 -16.34 17.79
N ASP A 134 3.02 -16.45 16.95
CA ASP A 134 3.10 -17.29 15.74
C ASP A 134 2.81 -16.61 14.39
N ALA A 135 2.72 -15.28 14.32
CA ALA A 135 2.82 -14.52 13.06
C ALA A 135 4.31 -14.31 12.69
N PRO A 136 4.84 -14.98 11.65
CA PRO A 136 6.28 -15.17 11.49
C PRO A 136 7.05 -14.01 10.82
N THR A 137 6.38 -12.96 10.33
CA THR A 137 7.05 -11.68 9.99
C THR A 137 6.03 -10.55 10.10
N ALA A 138 6.11 -9.78 11.18
CA ALA A 138 5.34 -8.56 11.30
C ALA A 138 5.84 -7.54 10.25
N LEU A 139 4.92 -7.10 9.42
CA LEU A 139 5.12 -5.94 8.54
C LEU A 139 4.41 -4.75 9.18
N SER A 140 5.11 -3.64 9.34
CA SER A 140 4.46 -2.37 9.61
C SER A 140 3.90 -1.82 8.30
N HIS A 141 2.62 -1.43 8.31
CA HIS A 141 1.99 -0.76 7.19
C HIS A 141 1.44 0.58 7.66
N VAL A 142 1.98 1.66 7.09
CA VAL A 142 1.53 3.03 7.31
C VAL A 142 0.77 3.50 6.08
N ILE A 143 -0.51 3.75 6.26
CA ILE A 143 -1.43 4.28 5.25
C ILE A 143 -1.69 5.74 5.61
N LEU A 144 -1.41 6.66 4.70
CA LEU A 144 -1.56 8.09 4.89
C LEU A 144 -2.47 8.67 3.83
N ASP A 145 -3.55 9.29 4.28
CA ASP A 145 -4.39 10.16 3.48
C ASP A 145 -4.13 11.61 3.91
N ALA A 146 -3.77 12.48 2.96
CA ALA A 146 -3.44 13.87 3.26
C ALA A 146 -4.17 14.82 2.30
N TRP A 147 -4.84 15.84 2.84
CA TRP A 147 -5.69 16.79 2.10
C TRP A 147 -5.28 18.25 2.31
N GLY A 148 -5.79 19.12 1.45
CA GLY A 148 -5.54 20.56 1.51
C GLY A 148 -4.09 20.91 1.17
N ILE A 149 -3.43 20.04 0.40
CA ILE A 149 -2.12 20.30 -0.17
C ILE A 149 -2.29 21.34 -1.28
N ASN A 150 -1.37 22.30 -1.37
CA ASN A 150 -1.35 23.26 -2.47
C ASN A 150 -1.25 22.49 -3.81
N PRO A 151 -2.23 22.60 -4.73
CA PRO A 151 -2.22 21.89 -6.00
C PRO A 151 -0.96 22.15 -6.85
N ALA A 152 -0.26 23.27 -6.62
CA ALA A 152 1.02 23.55 -7.26
C ALA A 152 2.11 22.52 -6.92
N LYS A 153 2.00 21.80 -5.79
CA LYS A 153 2.90 20.71 -5.37
C LYS A 153 2.48 19.33 -5.88
N LEU A 154 1.30 19.23 -6.50
CA LEU A 154 0.71 17.98 -6.97
C LEU A 154 0.56 17.97 -8.49
N GLY A 155 0.21 16.82 -9.06
CA GLY A 155 -0.30 16.66 -10.43
C GLY A 155 0.75 16.46 -11.51
N LYS A 156 2.02 16.39 -11.11
CA LYS A 156 3.12 16.01 -11.99
C LYS A 156 4.11 15.15 -11.24
N LYS A 157 4.60 14.09 -11.89
CA LYS A 157 5.52 13.12 -11.31
C LYS A 157 6.76 13.79 -10.74
N GLU A 158 7.31 14.82 -11.40
CA GLU A 158 8.53 15.49 -10.94
C GLU A 158 8.34 16.21 -9.60
N LYS A 159 7.10 16.62 -9.29
CA LYS A 159 6.75 17.30 -8.04
C LYS A 159 6.65 16.34 -6.86
N ILE A 160 6.36 15.06 -7.12
CA ILE A 160 6.22 14.04 -6.07
C ILE A 160 7.49 13.20 -5.96
N GLU A 161 8.08 12.82 -7.08
CA GLU A 161 9.25 11.95 -7.16
C GLU A 161 10.39 12.45 -6.28
N LYS A 162 10.80 13.71 -6.45
CA LYS A 162 11.91 14.26 -5.68
C LYS A 162 11.62 14.24 -4.16
N PRO A 163 10.51 14.80 -3.64
CA PRO A 163 10.16 14.70 -2.24
C PRO A 163 10.12 13.29 -1.68
N PHE A 164 9.60 12.34 -2.47
CA PHE A 164 9.43 10.96 -2.06
C PHE A 164 10.77 10.23 -1.95
N LEU A 165 11.65 10.40 -2.94
CA LEU A 165 12.99 9.83 -2.90
C LEU A 165 13.85 10.46 -1.79
N GLU A 166 13.71 11.77 -1.54
CA GLU A 166 14.40 12.46 -0.43
C GLU A 166 13.90 11.96 0.94
N ALA A 167 12.58 11.77 1.10
CA ALA A 167 12.00 11.22 2.32
C ALA A 167 12.53 9.81 2.62
N VAL A 168 12.55 8.93 1.61
CA VAL A 168 13.09 7.57 1.75
C VAL A 168 14.58 7.61 2.09
N ARG A 169 15.40 8.37 1.36
CA ARG A 169 16.86 8.44 1.61
C ARG A 169 17.19 9.03 2.98
N SER A 170 16.46 10.06 3.41
CA SER A 170 16.66 10.67 4.73
C SER A 170 16.27 9.74 5.88
N SER A 171 15.42 8.73 5.63
CA SER A 171 15.12 7.67 6.59
C SER A 171 16.22 6.60 6.71
N GLY A 172 17.30 6.71 5.92
CA GLY A 172 18.43 5.79 5.92
C GLY A 172 18.22 4.52 5.08
N GLN A 173 17.17 4.48 4.27
CA GLN A 173 16.86 3.30 3.45
C GLN A 173 17.50 3.38 2.06
N THR A 174 17.89 2.22 1.54
CA THR A 174 18.38 2.06 0.18
C THR A 174 17.21 1.85 -0.77
N ILE A 175 17.21 2.59 -1.87
CA ILE A 175 16.26 2.44 -2.96
C ILE A 175 16.84 1.46 -3.97
N LEU A 176 16.16 0.34 -4.17
CA LEU A 176 16.53 -0.65 -5.19
C LEU A 176 15.94 -0.27 -6.54
N TYR A 177 14.68 0.17 -6.55
CA TYR A 177 13.96 0.56 -7.76
C TYR A 177 12.91 1.61 -7.43
N HIS A 178 12.60 2.49 -8.38
CA HIS A 178 11.46 3.39 -8.29
C HIS A 178 10.97 3.74 -9.69
N ASN A 179 9.68 4.06 -9.80
CA ASN A 179 9.13 4.65 -11.02
C ASN A 179 7.95 5.57 -10.69
N PHE A 180 7.77 6.62 -11.49
CA PHE A 180 6.70 7.59 -11.32
C PHE A 180 6.11 7.97 -12.69
N HIS A 181 4.79 8.18 -12.69
CA HIS A 181 3.96 8.31 -13.87
C HIS A 181 3.09 9.56 -13.76
N ASP A 182 2.95 10.28 -14.87
CA ASP A 182 1.94 11.33 -15.03
C ASP A 182 0.67 10.72 -15.64
N PHE A 183 -0.50 11.17 -15.20
CA PHE A 183 -1.74 10.84 -15.88
C PHE A 183 -2.13 11.91 -16.93
N PRO A 184 -2.90 11.54 -17.97
CA PRO A 184 -3.18 12.42 -19.09
C PRO A 184 -3.91 13.72 -18.73
N VAL A 185 -4.82 13.68 -17.75
CA VAL A 185 -5.61 14.84 -17.34
C VAL A 185 -4.86 15.63 -16.28
N ASN A 186 -4.62 15.00 -15.14
CA ASN A 186 -3.90 15.55 -14.01
C ASN A 186 -3.61 14.39 -13.04
N GLY A 187 -2.73 14.61 -12.07
CA GLY A 187 -2.36 13.58 -11.11
C GLY A 187 -1.11 12.82 -11.54
N ALA A 188 -0.49 12.19 -10.55
CA ALA A 188 0.68 11.35 -10.70
C ALA A 188 0.65 10.21 -9.69
N SER A 189 1.28 9.12 -10.07
CA SER A 189 1.45 7.94 -9.23
C SER A 189 2.87 7.44 -9.29
N GLY A 190 3.34 6.83 -8.21
CA GLY A 190 4.64 6.21 -8.24
C GLY A 190 4.87 5.30 -7.07
N PHE A 191 6.00 4.60 -7.13
CA PHE A 191 6.40 3.68 -6.09
C PHE A 191 7.91 3.64 -5.94
N VAL A 192 8.34 3.21 -4.76
CA VAL A 192 9.72 2.98 -4.39
C VAL A 192 9.80 1.59 -3.75
N LEU A 193 10.74 0.78 -4.22
CA LEU A 193 11.07 -0.52 -3.65
C LEU A 193 12.44 -0.46 -2.98
N GLY A 194 12.50 -0.97 -1.76
CA GLY A 194 13.73 -1.31 -1.07
C GLY A 194 13.81 -2.81 -0.77
N ASP A 195 14.91 -3.24 -0.16
CA ASP A 195 15.11 -4.63 0.24
C ASP A 195 14.23 -5.06 1.42
N LYS A 196 13.59 -4.09 2.11
CA LYS A 196 12.80 -4.29 3.33
C LYS A 196 11.48 -3.55 3.35
N PHE A 197 11.10 -2.89 2.26
CA PHE A 197 9.86 -2.12 2.18
C PHE A 197 9.43 -1.87 0.74
N HIS A 198 8.15 -1.55 0.56
CA HIS A 198 7.68 -0.76 -0.56
C HIS A 198 6.98 0.50 -0.05
N ALA A 199 6.96 1.53 -0.88
CA ALA A 199 6.19 2.74 -0.64
C ALA A 199 5.54 3.20 -1.95
N THR A 200 4.25 3.52 -1.92
CA THR A 200 3.49 4.02 -3.07
C THR A 200 2.91 5.40 -2.77
N VAL A 201 2.63 6.16 -3.83
CA VAL A 201 1.99 7.47 -3.74
C VAL A 201 1.08 7.69 -4.94
N HIS A 202 -0.09 8.25 -4.69
CA HIS A 202 -1.09 8.63 -5.68
C HIS A 202 -1.64 10.00 -5.29
N ASP A 203 -1.77 10.94 -6.24
CA ASP A 203 -2.33 12.26 -5.96
C ASP A 203 -3.52 12.63 -6.85
N TRP A 204 -4.44 13.39 -6.25
CA TRP A 204 -5.63 13.98 -6.87
C TRP A 204 -5.58 15.49 -6.64
N PRO A 205 -4.90 16.24 -7.51
CA PRO A 205 -4.59 17.65 -7.28
C PRO A 205 -5.83 18.54 -7.21
N GLU A 206 -6.90 18.18 -7.93
CA GLU A 206 -8.22 18.83 -7.87
C GLU A 206 -8.88 18.74 -6.50
N HIS A 207 -8.47 17.78 -5.68
CA HIS A 207 -8.91 17.61 -4.29
C HIS A 207 -7.84 18.06 -3.28
N GLY A 208 -6.67 18.50 -3.76
CA GLY A 208 -5.49 18.75 -2.92
C GLY A 208 -5.13 17.53 -2.08
N TYR A 209 -5.35 16.33 -2.61
CA TYR A 209 -5.27 15.06 -1.90
C TYR A 209 -4.09 14.21 -2.38
N THR A 210 -3.47 13.48 -1.46
CA THR A 210 -2.57 12.38 -1.79
C THR A 210 -2.79 11.19 -0.86
N ALA A 211 -2.76 10.00 -1.44
CA ALA A 211 -2.71 8.71 -0.78
C ALA A 211 -1.28 8.20 -0.80
N ILE A 212 -0.76 7.80 0.34
CA ILE A 212 0.58 7.22 0.47
C ILE A 212 0.46 5.93 1.29
N ASP A 213 1.08 4.85 0.82
CA ASP A 213 1.12 3.58 1.53
C ASP A 213 2.60 3.19 1.68
N ILE A 214 3.03 2.84 2.90
CA ILE A 214 4.40 2.41 3.21
C ILE A 214 4.31 1.10 3.99
N MET A 215 4.65 -0.01 3.33
CA MET A 215 4.72 -1.31 3.98
C MET A 215 6.17 -1.73 4.12
N ALA A 216 6.56 -2.10 5.34
CA ALA A 216 7.94 -2.43 5.63
C ALA A 216 8.08 -3.52 6.68
N ARG A 217 9.23 -4.19 6.69
CA ARG A 217 9.57 -5.15 7.73
C ARG A 217 9.72 -4.44 9.07
N GLU A 218 9.01 -4.92 10.08
CA GLU A 218 8.99 -4.29 11.40
C GLU A 218 10.40 -4.19 12.00
N GLY A 219 10.68 -3.05 12.64
CA GLY A 219 11.98 -2.75 13.27
C GLY A 219 13.14 -2.56 12.29
N LYS A 220 12.92 -2.67 10.97
CA LYS A 220 13.95 -2.46 9.95
C LYS A 220 13.82 -1.12 9.22
N VAL A 221 12.59 -0.62 9.10
CA VAL A 221 12.29 0.66 8.45
C VAL A 221 11.41 1.47 9.37
N ASP A 222 11.81 2.72 9.60
CA ASP A 222 11.00 3.69 10.33
C ASP A 222 10.12 4.44 9.34
N ALA A 223 8.95 3.87 9.03
CA ALA A 223 7.98 4.47 8.12
C ALA A 223 7.50 5.85 8.61
N ASN A 224 7.53 6.12 9.93
CA ASN A 224 7.15 7.41 10.48
C ASN A 224 8.14 8.51 10.08
N LYS A 225 9.45 8.23 9.97
CA LYS A 225 10.42 9.21 9.45
C LYS A 225 10.12 9.62 8.01
N ILE A 226 9.76 8.64 7.17
CA ILE A 226 9.39 8.90 5.77
C ILE A 226 8.12 9.77 5.74
N VAL A 227 7.09 9.38 6.49
CA VAL A 227 5.85 10.17 6.61
C VAL A 227 6.10 11.58 7.13
N SER A 228 6.87 11.75 8.20
CA SER A 228 7.17 13.07 8.75
C SER A 228 7.89 13.97 7.75
N SER A 229 8.84 13.40 6.99
CA SER A 229 9.50 14.12 5.89
C SER A 229 8.50 14.54 4.82
N LEU A 230 7.65 13.63 4.35
CA LEU A 230 6.62 13.92 3.34
C LEU A 230 5.62 14.98 3.81
N LEU A 231 5.12 14.90 5.04
CA LEU A 231 4.21 15.89 5.62
C LEU A 231 4.86 17.28 5.69
N SER A 232 6.15 17.35 6.05
CA SER A 232 6.90 18.61 6.10
C SER A 232 7.05 19.27 4.72
N GLN A 233 7.18 18.46 3.66
CA GLN A 233 7.38 18.94 2.29
C GLN A 233 6.05 19.29 1.62
N LEU A 234 5.04 18.42 1.75
CA LEU A 234 3.73 18.58 1.13
C LEU A 234 2.89 19.63 1.85
N GLN A 235 3.03 19.74 3.18
CA GLN A 235 2.28 20.67 4.04
C GLN A 235 0.75 20.57 3.84
N PRO A 236 0.16 19.37 4.02
CA PRO A 236 -1.29 19.24 3.97
C PRO A 236 -1.93 20.00 5.11
N ARG A 237 -3.17 20.45 4.91
CA ARG A 237 -3.99 21.06 5.98
C ARG A 237 -4.53 20.01 6.94
N TYR A 238 -4.82 18.80 6.44
CA TYR A 238 -5.34 17.69 7.23
C TYR A 238 -4.70 16.39 6.77
N ASN A 239 -4.51 15.44 7.69
CA ASN A 239 -4.09 14.09 7.34
C ASN A 239 -4.70 13.07 8.29
N ILE A 240 -4.89 11.86 7.79
CA ILE A 240 -5.25 10.66 8.54
C ILE A 240 -4.16 9.65 8.28
N LYS A 241 -3.49 9.20 9.35
CA LYS A 241 -2.48 8.16 9.28
C LYS A 241 -3.00 6.90 9.96
N THR A 242 -3.23 5.83 9.22
CA THR A 242 -3.51 4.52 9.80
C THR A 242 -2.21 3.73 9.88
N SER A 243 -1.87 3.25 11.06
CA SER A 243 -0.74 2.35 11.28
C SER A 243 -1.29 0.97 11.62
N LEU A 244 -0.73 -0.06 11.04
CA LEU A 244 -1.21 -1.42 11.26
C LEU A 244 -0.07 -2.41 11.13
N GLU A 245 -0.20 -3.52 11.84
CA GLU A 245 0.68 -4.67 11.72
C GLU A 245 0.00 -5.69 10.80
N ARG A 246 0.73 -6.12 9.77
CA ARG A 246 0.31 -7.13 8.80
C ARG A 246 1.11 -8.41 9.02
N GLY A 247 0.58 -9.55 8.58
CA GLY A 247 1.22 -10.85 8.77
C GLY A 247 0.60 -11.74 9.85
N SER A 248 -0.62 -11.42 10.31
CA SER A 248 -1.38 -12.19 11.30
C SER A 248 -2.79 -12.48 10.75
N LEU A 249 -3.16 -13.77 10.66
CA LEU A 249 -4.52 -14.20 10.25
C LEU A 249 -5.63 -13.72 11.19
N TYR A 250 -5.28 -13.18 12.34
CA TYR A 250 -6.20 -12.86 13.44
C TYR A 250 -6.13 -11.40 13.88
N SER A 251 -5.55 -10.49 13.09
CA SER A 251 -5.53 -9.06 13.43
C SER A 251 -6.71 -8.31 12.81
N PRO A 252 -7.83 -8.08 13.53
CA PRO A 252 -8.64 -6.90 13.32
C PRO A 252 -8.26 -5.85 14.37
N GLY A 253 -7.70 -4.73 13.89
CA GLY A 253 -7.42 -3.58 14.75
C GLY A 253 -6.96 -2.40 13.91
N TYR A 254 -7.90 -1.61 13.39
CA TYR A 254 -7.59 -0.33 12.76
C TYR A 254 -7.01 0.62 13.82
N ASN A 255 -5.69 0.82 13.85
CA ASN A 255 -5.09 1.93 14.60
C ASN A 255 -5.00 3.14 13.68
N THR A 256 -6.10 3.91 13.60
CA THR A 256 -6.11 5.20 12.92
C THR A 256 -5.56 6.27 13.87
N HIS A 257 -4.31 6.71 13.63
CA HIS A 257 -3.70 7.85 14.29
C HIS A 257 -3.92 9.11 13.45
N ILE A 258 -4.86 9.96 13.86
CA ILE A 258 -5.13 11.23 13.17
C ILE A 258 -4.30 12.34 13.81
N ASN A 259 -3.29 12.83 13.10
CA ASN A 259 -2.51 14.00 13.53
C ASN A 259 -3.14 15.27 12.93
N ALA A 260 -3.70 16.14 13.77
CA ALA A 260 -4.01 17.51 13.39
C ALA A 260 -2.77 18.39 13.63
N TRP A 261 -2.40 19.21 12.64
CA TRP A 261 -1.36 20.24 12.75
C TRP A 261 -2.01 21.61 12.96
#